data_AF-A0A6H9YX64-F1
#
_entry.id   AF-A0A6H9YX64-F1
#
_cell.length_a   1.000
_cell.length_b   1.000
_cell.length_c   1.000
_cell.angle_alpha   90.00
_cell.angle_beta   90.00
_cell.angle_gamma   90.00
#
_symmetry.space_group_name_H-M   'P 1'
#
loop_
_entity.id
_entity.type
_entity.pdbx_description
1 polymer ?
#
loop_
_entity_poly.entity_id
_entity_poly.type
_entity_poly.pdbx_seq_one_letter_code
_entity_poly.pdbx_strand_id
1 'polypeptide(L)'
;MVDVTLDEADGSMALVKIQAETWELNIRAPKGDLMQLREVRDAHWDARRSLAIGTCADAPVYWATSEGRVTILIGPDDEAWDIAVVVPLVAVDEIVSLVQQRT
;
A
#
# COMPACT_ATOMS: atom_id res chain seq x y z
N MET A 1 2.30 7.49 15.22
CA MET A 1 3.34 7.40 14.18
C MET A 1 3.08 6.13 13.40
N VAL A 2 3.29 6.14 12.08
CA VAL A 2 3.16 4.94 11.25
C VAL A 2 4.58 4.54 10.86
N ASP A 3 4.93 3.29 11.11
CA ASP A 3 6.22 2.72 10.73
C ASP A 3 6.05 1.76 9.56
N VAL A 4 7.02 1.73 8.66
CA VAL A 4 7.04 0.84 7.49
C VAL A 4 8.28 -0.04 7.55
N THR A 5 8.08 -1.35 7.38
CA THR A 5 9.18 -2.30 7.17
C THR A 5 8.93 -3.14 5.93
N LEU A 6 10.01 -3.58 5.29
CA LEU A 6 9.96 -4.41 4.09
C LEU A 6 10.85 -5.65 4.27
N ASP A 7 10.25 -6.82 4.16
CA ASP A 7 10.92 -8.11 4.17
C ASP A 7 10.86 -8.75 2.78
N GLU A 8 11.91 -9.48 2.41
CA GLU A 8 11.94 -10.23 1.16
C GLU A 8 11.32 -11.61 1.39
N ALA A 9 10.26 -11.94 0.66
CA ALA A 9 9.56 -13.22 0.79
C ALA A 9 10.11 -14.27 -0.20
N ASP A 10 10.37 -13.83 -1.43
CA ASP A 10 11.11 -14.53 -2.49
C ASP A 10 11.74 -13.44 -3.38
N GLY A 11 12.72 -13.75 -4.24
CA GLY A 11 13.54 -12.73 -4.93
C GLY A 11 12.76 -11.63 -5.68
N SER A 12 11.48 -11.87 -6.02
CA SER A 12 10.59 -10.91 -6.67
C SER A 12 9.47 -10.35 -5.77
N MET A 13 9.12 -11.04 -4.68
CA MET A 13 8.01 -10.69 -3.79
C MET A 13 8.51 -10.04 -2.50
N ALA A 14 7.82 -9.00 -2.07
CA ALA A 14 8.04 -8.35 -0.79
C ALA A 14 6.83 -8.49 0.13
N LEU A 15 7.11 -8.55 1.44
CA LEU A 15 6.13 -8.36 2.50
C LEU A 15 6.35 -6.96 3.08
N VAL A 16 5.41 -6.07 2.79
CA VAL A 16 5.35 -4.74 3.38
C VAL A 16 4.53 -4.83 4.65
N LYS A 17 5.12 -4.41 5.76
CA LYS A 17 4.39 -4.21 7.00
C LYS A 17 4.26 -2.71 7.26
N ILE A 18 3.03 -2.29 7.52
CA ILE A 18 2.68 -0.95 7.95
C ILE A 18 2.04 -1.07 9.32
N GLN A 19 2.55 -0.37 10.32
CA GLN A 19 2.07 -0.51 11.68
C GLN A 19 1.93 0.83 12.39
N ALA A 20 1.00 0.88 13.34
CA ALA A 20 0.90 1.92 14.36
C ALA A 20 0.80 1.24 15.74
N GLU A 21 0.60 2.03 16.80
CA GLU A 21 0.56 1.51 18.17
C GLU A 21 -0.47 0.40 18.40
N THR A 22 -1.62 0.44 17.70
CA THR A 22 -2.75 -0.45 17.96
C THR A 22 -3.09 -1.38 16.81
N TRP A 23 -2.39 -1.29 15.68
CA TRP A 23 -2.69 -2.09 14.50
C TRP A 23 -1.47 -2.35 13.64
N GLU A 24 -1.53 -3.45 12.91
CA GLU A 24 -0.55 -3.87 11.91
C GLU A 24 -1.29 -4.30 10.65
N LEU A 25 -0.74 -3.93 9.50
CA LEU A 25 -1.20 -4.32 8.19
C LEU A 25 -0.04 -4.95 7.42
N ASN A 26 -0.25 -6.16 6.91
CA ASN A 26 0.73 -6.91 6.14
C ASN A 26 0.27 -7.07 4.70
N ILE A 27 1.03 -6.55 3.76
CA ILE A 27 0.71 -6.54 2.33
C ILE A 27 1.80 -7.29 1.58
N ARG A 28 1.41 -8.31 0.84
CA ARG A 28 2.29 -9.07 -0.06
C ARG A 28 2.13 -8.54 -1.48
N ALA A 29 3.22 -8.21 -2.14
CA ALA A 29 3.19 -7.73 -3.52
C ALA A 29 4.52 -8.00 -4.25
N PRO A 30 4.50 -8.11 -5.59
CA PRO A 30 5.72 -8.03 -6.37
C PRO A 30 6.42 -6.68 -6.14
N LYS A 31 7.75 -6.70 -6.02
CA LYS A 31 8.56 -5.47 -5.88
C LYS A 31 8.30 -4.48 -7.02
N GLY A 32 8.14 -4.98 -8.25
CA GLY A 32 7.81 -4.16 -9.42
C GLY A 32 6.46 -3.46 -9.33
N ASP A 33 5.47 -4.09 -8.69
CA ASP A 33 4.16 -3.47 -8.48
C ASP A 33 4.22 -2.45 -7.35
N LEU A 34 4.96 -2.73 -6.27
CA LEU A 34 5.20 -1.74 -5.20
C LEU A 34 5.89 -0.47 -5.72
N MET A 35 6.75 -0.57 -6.74
CA MET A 35 7.34 0.60 -7.39
C MET A 35 6.31 1.52 -8.05
N GLN A 36 5.14 0.99 -8.45
CA GLN A 36 4.05 1.79 -9.03
C GLN A 36 3.40 2.71 -7.99
N LEU A 37 3.59 2.47 -6.68
CA LEU A 37 3.11 3.35 -5.61
C LEU A 37 3.70 4.77 -5.68
N ARG A 38 4.78 4.99 -6.43
CA ARG A 38 5.27 6.35 -6.74
C ARG A 38 4.21 7.23 -7.44
N GLU A 39 3.24 6.60 -8.11
CA GLU A 39 2.16 7.23 -8.86
C GLU A 39 0.89 7.42 -8.01
N VAL A 40 0.93 7.08 -6.71
CA VAL A 40 -0.24 7.14 -5.81
C VAL A 40 -0.86 8.54 -5.72
N ARG A 41 -0.04 9.59 -5.93
CA ARG A 41 -0.49 10.99 -5.96
C ARG A 41 -1.45 11.28 -7.12
N ASP A 42 -1.41 10.51 -8.19
CA ASP A 42 -2.29 10.64 -9.35
C ASP A 42 -3.54 9.73 -9.27
N ALA A 43 -3.56 8.82 -8.29
CA ALA A 43 -4.65 7.90 -8.01
C ALA A 43 -5.65 8.54 -7.04
N HIS A 44 -6.39 9.56 -7.50
CA HIS A 44 -7.37 10.27 -6.68
C HIS A 44 -8.70 9.53 -6.57
N TRP A 45 -9.17 9.37 -5.34
CA TRP A 45 -10.46 8.76 -5.03
C TRP A 45 -11.63 9.46 -5.74
N ASP A 46 -11.66 10.80 -5.70
CA ASP A 46 -12.72 11.60 -6.32
C ASP A 46 -12.76 11.47 -7.85
N ALA A 47 -11.63 11.10 -8.45
CA ALA A 47 -11.51 10.80 -9.88
C ALA A 47 -11.82 9.34 -10.21
N ARG A 48 -12.26 8.54 -9.22
CA ARG A 48 -12.45 7.08 -9.30
C ARG A 48 -11.20 6.37 -9.80
N ARG A 49 -10.05 6.74 -9.22
CA ARG A 49 -8.75 6.14 -9.53
C ARG A 49 -8.14 5.56 -8.27
N SER A 50 -7.75 4.31 -8.36
CA SER A 50 -6.98 3.60 -7.35
C SER A 50 -5.86 2.81 -8.04
N LEU A 51 -4.83 2.45 -7.28
CA LEU A 51 -3.82 1.48 -7.71
C LEU A 51 -4.15 0.14 -7.04
N ALA A 52 -4.39 -0.92 -7.83
CA ALA A 52 -4.57 -2.28 -7.33
C ALA A 52 -3.21 -2.94 -7.15
N ILE A 53 -2.66 -2.93 -5.93
CA ILE A 53 -1.30 -3.37 -5.65
C ILE A 53 -1.28 -4.21 -4.37
N GLY A 54 -1.03 -5.51 -4.56
CA GLY A 54 -0.79 -6.46 -3.49
C GLY A 54 -2.04 -7.11 -2.92
N THR A 55 -1.81 -7.99 -1.95
CA THR A 55 -2.85 -8.68 -1.19
C THR A 55 -2.57 -8.64 0.30
N CYS A 56 -3.63 -8.60 1.10
CA CYS A 56 -3.59 -8.73 2.56
C CYS A 56 -4.55 -9.85 2.97
N ALA A 57 -4.03 -10.91 3.59
CA ALA A 57 -4.81 -12.12 3.89
C ALA A 57 -5.60 -12.63 2.65
N ASP A 58 -4.93 -12.70 1.51
CA ASP A 58 -5.46 -13.07 0.19
C ASP A 58 -6.53 -12.14 -0.41
N ALA A 59 -6.95 -11.09 0.31
CA ALA A 59 -7.82 -10.05 -0.23
C ALA A 59 -7.01 -9.00 -1.03
N PRO A 60 -7.51 -8.53 -2.19
CA PRO A 60 -6.88 -7.44 -2.95
C PRO A 60 -6.73 -6.15 -2.13
N VAL A 61 -5.66 -5.40 -2.42
CA VAL A 61 -5.38 -4.11 -1.81
C VAL A 61 -5.38 -3.00 -2.86
N TYR A 62 -6.14 -1.94 -2.58
CA TYR A 62 -6.23 -0.76 -3.42
C TYR A 62 -5.74 0.48 -2.69
N TRP A 63 -5.05 1.35 -3.41
CA TRP A 63 -4.44 2.56 -2.88
C TRP A 63 -5.01 3.77 -3.60
N ALA A 64 -5.59 4.71 -2.85
CA ALA A 64 -6.11 5.95 -3.41
C ALA A 64 -5.75 7.13 -2.50
N THR A 65 -5.51 8.29 -3.11
CA THR A 65 -5.30 9.53 -2.37
C THR A 65 -6.59 10.31 -2.20
N SER A 66 -6.73 10.90 -1.02
CA SER A 66 -7.76 11.88 -0.70
C SER A 66 -7.23 12.82 0.38
N GLU A 67 -7.49 14.12 0.24
CA GLU A 67 -7.09 15.16 1.21
C GLU A 67 -5.61 15.09 1.66
N GLY A 68 -4.70 14.76 0.74
CA GLY A 68 -3.26 14.66 1.04
C GLY A 68 -2.84 13.44 1.87
N ARG A 69 -3.74 12.47 2.06
CA ARG A 69 -3.48 11.17 2.69
C ARG A 69 -3.71 10.05 1.70
N VAL A 70 -3.25 8.85 2.04
CA VAL A 70 -3.49 7.64 1.27
C VAL A 70 -4.43 6.74 2.06
N THR A 71 -5.52 6.34 1.41
CA THR A 71 -6.43 5.33 1.91
C THR A 71 -6.06 4.00 1.27
N ILE A 72 -5.83 3.01 2.11
CA ILE A 72 -5.57 1.62 1.75
C ILE A 72 -6.88 0.87 1.96
N LEU A 73 -7.46 0.37 0.87
CA LEU A 73 -8.73 -0.35 0.84
C LEU A 73 -8.42 -1.84 0.66
N ILE A 74 -9.05 -2.70 1.46
CA ILE A 74 -8.82 -4.14 1.45
C ILE A 74 -10.17 -4.82 1.29
N GLY A 75 -10.32 -5.60 0.24
CA GLY A 75 -11.59 -6.26 -0.06
C GLY A 75 -11.74 -6.60 -1.54
N PRO A 76 -12.96 -6.97 -1.97
CA PRO A 76 -13.21 -7.49 -3.31
C PRO A 76 -12.98 -6.48 -4.44
N ASP A 77 -13.21 -5.19 -4.19
CA ASP A 77 -12.92 -4.11 -5.12
C ASP A 77 -12.69 -2.77 -4.37
N ASP A 78 -12.37 -1.72 -5.13
CA ASP A 78 -12.11 -0.39 -4.59
C ASP A 78 -13.38 0.40 -4.27
N GLU A 79 -14.60 -0.13 -4.46
CA GLU A 79 -15.88 0.50 -4.14
C GLU A 79 -16.64 -0.19 -2.98
N ALA A 80 -16.33 -1.45 -2.69
CA ALA A 80 -17.01 -2.34 -1.75
C ALA A 80 -15.99 -3.12 -0.87
N TRP A 81 -15.09 -2.39 -0.22
CA TRP A 81 -14.05 -2.95 0.64
C TRP A 81 -14.56 -3.38 2.03
N ASP A 82 -13.84 -4.30 2.67
CA ASP A 82 -14.12 -4.77 4.04
C ASP A 82 -13.42 -3.90 5.09
N ILE A 83 -12.21 -3.42 4.78
CA ILE A 83 -11.37 -2.62 5.68
C ILE A 83 -10.78 -1.44 4.91
N ALA A 84 -10.74 -0.27 5.55
CA ALA A 84 -9.99 0.89 5.08
C ALA A 84 -9.05 1.40 6.18
N VAL A 85 -7.79 1.66 5.81
CA VAL A 85 -6.79 2.27 6.69
C VAL A 85 -6.27 3.53 6.03
N VAL A 86 -6.25 4.64 6.76
CA VAL A 86 -5.71 5.91 6.26
C VAL A 86 -4.32 6.11 6.84
N VAL A 87 -3.34 6.29 5.95
CA VAL A 87 -1.95 6.52 6.32
C VAL A 87 -1.43 7.85 5.76
N PRO A 88 -0.41 8.45 6.40
CA PRO A 88 0.31 9.58 5.81
C PRO A 88 0.96 9.18 4.49
N LEU A 89 0.97 10.12 3.54
CA LEU A 89 1.61 9.93 2.23
C LEU A 89 3.10 9.54 2.34
N VAL A 90 3.79 10.03 3.37
CA VAL A 90 5.19 9.70 3.64
C VAL A 90 5.42 8.21 3.92
N ALA A 91 4.43 7.48 4.44
CA ALA A 91 4.54 6.04 4.62
C ALA A 91 4.61 5.33 3.27
N VAL A 92 3.88 5.81 2.26
CA VAL A 92 3.94 5.26 0.90
C VAL A 92 5.26 5.59 0.22
N ASP A 93 5.76 6.82 0.40
CA ASP A 93 7.09 7.21 -0.10
C ASP A 93 8.21 6.34 0.52
N GLU A 94 8.05 5.93 1.79
CA GLU A 94 8.97 5.03 2.48
C GLU A 94 8.95 3.60 1.88
N ILE A 95 7.77 3.06 1.54
CA ILE A 95 7.65 1.76 0.84
C ILE A 95 8.47 1.79 -0.46
N VAL A 96 8.26 2.82 -1.29
CA VAL A 96 8.97 2.96 -2.58
C VAL A 96 10.48 3.04 -2.36
N SER A 97 10.91 3.82 -1.35
CA SER A 97 12.33 3.98 -1.02
C SER A 97 12.97 2.66 -0.57
N LEU A 98 12.26 1.87 0.25
CA LEU A 98 12.72 0.56 0.72
C LEU A 98 12.84 -0.46 -0.42
N VAL A 99 11.92 -0.44 -1.39
CA VAL A 99 11.99 -1.32 -2.58
C VAL A 99 13.20 -0.95 -3.44
N GLN A 100 13.45 0.34 -3.67
CA GLN A 100 14.58 0.82 -4.47
C GLN A 100 15.94 0.41 -3.90
N GLN A 101 16.09 0.43 -2.56
CA GLN A 101 17.36 0.06 -1.91
C GLN A 101 17.68 -1.44 -1.97
N ARG A 102 16.71 -2.27 -2.37
CA ARG A 102 16.80 -3.75 -2.40
C ARG A 102 16.57 -4.34 -3.79
N THR A 103 16.77 -3.51 -4.82
CA THR A 103 16.78 -3.90 -6.24
C THR A 103 18.21 -3.78 -6.74
#